data_AF-A0A7X8R9I9-F1
#
_entry.id   AF-A0A7X8R9I9-F1
#
_cell.length_a   1.000
_cell.length_b   1.000
_cell.length_c   1.000
_cell.angle_alpha   90.00
_cell.angle_beta   90.00
_cell.angle_gamma   90.00
#
_symmetry.space_group_name_H-M   'P 1'
#
loop_
_entity.id
_entity.type
_entity.pdbx_description
1 polymer ?
#
loop_
_entity_poly.entity_id
_entity_poly.type
_entity_poly.pdbx_seq_one_letter_code
_entity_poly.pdbx_strand_id
1 'polypeptide(L)'
;LAIIPAIIYILSYIPWMLTPNNKSGIGIFWKNSLDMLNFHSGLESTHPYQSAWWEWPVMVKPMAFYFGKDLEPGMVSKIFTMGNPAVWWIGLLALLIVSIWALSKLNKNLVVLFTLTVFSFGYIALPKTIMSNIFKNINASLWQLCEKISAPGFITNIFKSGNTEFWWGVIFFVLIAIILFRSKIDTSLIITSFVSSAGYVGILTAYRNVVRDDNYLKDKNIQMVIWICLLVSIVLLLISIYRYDKKLLVVLSGLIFQYIPWIAVPRIAFIYHYFSIVPFIILLIVYVIKKAVDKYKGAKYFAYVYLGIVLALFILFYPGISGLEVPVSYMRALKWFPTWYF
;
A
#
# COMPACT_ATOMS: atom_id res chain seq x y z
N LEU A 1 -8.61 -26.16 -0.24
CA LEU A 1 -7.21 -25.73 0.01
C LEU A 1 -6.92 -25.38 1.48
N ALA A 2 -7.85 -24.81 2.25
CA ALA A 2 -7.60 -24.46 3.67
C ALA A 2 -7.61 -25.64 4.67
N ILE A 3 -8.26 -26.76 4.33
CA ILE A 3 -8.40 -27.92 5.22
C ILE A 3 -7.04 -28.59 5.50
N ILE A 4 -6.20 -28.76 4.47
CA ILE A 4 -4.90 -29.42 4.62
C ILE A 4 -3.97 -28.63 5.56
N PRO A 5 -3.74 -27.31 5.38
CA PRO A 5 -2.98 -26.51 6.35
C PRO A 5 -3.58 -26.54 7.75
N ALA A 6 -4.91 -26.51 7.89
CA ALA A 6 -5.57 -26.58 9.20
C ALA A 6 -5.29 -27.92 9.90
N ILE A 7 -5.36 -29.03 9.16
CA ILE A 7 -5.01 -30.36 9.68
C ILE A 7 -3.53 -30.38 10.09
N ILE A 8 -2.62 -29.94 9.21
CA ILE A 8 -1.17 -29.89 9.52
C ILE A 8 -0.91 -29.05 10.78
N TYR A 9 -1.56 -27.89 10.90
CA TYR A 9 -1.43 -27.02 12.06
C TYR A 9 -1.92 -27.71 13.33
N ILE A 10 -3.09 -28.35 13.31
CA ILE A 10 -3.61 -29.10 14.46
C ILE A 10 -2.65 -30.26 14.83
N LEU A 11 -2.14 -31.00 13.83
CA LEU A 11 -1.21 -32.10 14.05
C LEU A 11 0.15 -31.63 14.60
N SER A 12 0.57 -30.38 14.31
CA SER A 12 1.79 -29.81 14.90
C SER A 12 1.73 -29.69 16.43
N TYR A 13 0.51 -29.72 17.02
CA TYR A 13 0.31 -29.72 18.47
C TYR A 13 0.38 -31.11 19.09
N ILE A 14 0.56 -32.20 18.32
CA ILE A 14 0.66 -33.58 18.86
C ILE A 14 1.65 -33.69 20.03
N PRO A 15 2.89 -33.15 19.96
CA PRO A 15 3.83 -33.24 21.08
C PRO A 15 3.27 -32.65 22.39
N TRP A 16 2.52 -31.54 22.28
CA TRP A 16 1.82 -30.90 23.39
C TRP A 16 0.59 -31.69 23.84
N MET A 17 -0.15 -32.31 22.92
CA MET A 17 -1.29 -33.16 23.27
C MET A 17 -0.88 -34.42 24.04
N LEU A 18 0.34 -34.90 23.84
CA LEU A 18 0.89 -36.10 24.45
C LEU A 18 1.65 -35.86 25.76
N THR A 19 1.83 -34.60 26.21
CA THR A 19 2.53 -34.34 27.47
C THR A 19 1.81 -35.02 28.66
N PRO A 20 2.48 -35.85 29.46
CA PRO A 20 1.88 -36.53 30.61
C PRO A 20 1.60 -35.54 31.74
N ASN A 21 0.41 -34.93 31.74
CA ASN A 21 -0.13 -34.07 32.79
C ASN A 21 -1.68 -34.10 32.69
N ASN A 22 -2.40 -33.59 33.70
CA ASN A 22 -3.89 -33.51 33.73
C ASN A 22 -4.54 -32.65 32.63
N LYS A 23 -3.79 -32.27 31.60
CA LYS A 23 -4.20 -31.47 30.45
C LYS A 23 -3.60 -32.09 29.19
N SER A 24 -4.08 -33.28 28.80
CA SER A 24 -3.68 -33.98 27.56
C SER A 24 -4.82 -33.94 26.53
N GLY A 25 -4.52 -34.21 25.25
CA GLY A 25 -5.51 -34.32 24.17
C GLY A 25 -5.90 -33.01 23.46
N ILE A 26 -6.89 -33.10 22.57
CA ILE A 26 -7.30 -32.02 21.63
C ILE A 26 -7.78 -30.74 22.34
N GLY A 27 -8.25 -30.84 23.58
CA GLY A 27 -8.67 -29.70 24.38
C GLY A 27 -7.57 -28.66 24.61
N ILE A 28 -6.30 -29.08 24.61
CA ILE A 28 -5.15 -28.16 24.69
C ILE A 28 -5.11 -27.25 23.46
N PHE A 29 -5.26 -27.82 22.26
CA PHE A 29 -5.23 -27.05 21.02
C PHE A 29 -6.33 -25.98 21.02
N TRP A 30 -7.54 -26.38 21.43
CA TRP A 30 -8.66 -25.45 21.51
C TRP A 30 -8.40 -24.32 22.51
N LYS A 31 -7.96 -24.67 23.72
CA LYS A 31 -7.62 -23.70 24.75
C LYS A 31 -6.52 -22.74 24.28
N ASN A 32 -5.41 -23.26 23.77
CA ASN A 32 -4.30 -22.44 23.30
C ASN A 32 -4.71 -21.52 22.15
N SER A 33 -5.57 -21.99 21.25
CA SER A 33 -6.09 -21.18 20.14
C SER A 33 -6.99 -20.04 20.64
N LEU A 34 -7.86 -20.31 21.60
CA LEU A 34 -8.70 -19.29 22.24
C LEU A 34 -7.87 -18.29 23.05
N ASP A 35 -6.90 -18.77 23.83
CA ASP A 35 -6.00 -17.92 24.63
C ASP A 35 -5.20 -16.99 23.71
N MET A 36 -4.70 -17.52 22.58
CA MET A 36 -4.02 -16.72 21.54
C MET A 36 -4.95 -15.68 20.92
N LEU A 37 -6.18 -16.06 20.57
CA LEU A 37 -7.16 -15.14 20.01
C LEU A 37 -7.49 -14.01 21.00
N ASN A 38 -7.81 -14.36 22.24
CA ASN A 38 -8.16 -13.42 23.30
C ASN A 38 -7.03 -12.43 23.59
N PHE A 39 -5.78 -12.92 23.64
CA PHE A 39 -4.61 -12.07 23.79
C PHE A 39 -4.48 -11.08 22.62
N HIS A 40 -4.54 -11.56 21.38
CA HIS A 40 -4.31 -10.70 20.20
C HIS A 40 -5.47 -9.73 19.92
N SER A 41 -6.72 -10.12 20.22
CA SER A 41 -7.89 -9.25 20.05
C SER A 41 -7.99 -8.18 21.12
N GLY A 42 -7.49 -8.45 22.33
CA GLY A 42 -7.48 -7.51 23.45
C GLY A 42 -6.18 -6.71 23.60
N LEU A 43 -5.20 -6.90 22.71
CA LEU A 43 -3.90 -6.22 22.82
C LEU A 43 -4.00 -4.74 22.43
N GLU A 44 -4.11 -3.89 23.44
CA GLU A 44 -3.98 -2.44 23.31
C GLU A 44 -2.63 -1.97 23.85
N SER A 45 -1.78 -1.49 22.95
CA SER A 45 -0.46 -0.97 23.28
C SER A 45 -0.05 0.07 22.25
N THR A 46 0.84 0.98 22.65
CA THR A 46 1.41 1.98 21.75
C THR A 46 2.93 1.87 21.75
N HIS A 47 3.53 2.10 20.58
CA HIS A 47 4.99 2.10 20.45
C HIS A 47 5.48 3.21 19.52
N PRO A 48 6.60 3.88 19.81
CA PRO A 48 7.15 4.94 18.96
C PRO A 48 7.39 4.53 17.50
N TYR A 49 7.76 3.27 17.26
CA TYR A 49 7.98 2.72 15.90
C TYR A 49 6.76 2.04 15.28
N GLN A 50 5.59 2.06 15.92
CA GLN A 50 4.38 1.50 15.30
C GLN A 50 4.03 2.27 14.02
N SER A 51 3.49 1.54 13.05
CA SER A 51 3.16 2.09 11.73
C SER A 51 1.88 1.44 11.18
N ALA A 52 1.04 2.22 10.53
CA ALA A 52 -0.22 1.78 9.95
C ALA A 52 -0.02 1.09 8.60
N TRP A 53 -0.98 0.24 8.20
CA TRP A 53 -0.93 -0.53 6.95
C TRP A 53 -0.62 0.34 5.72
N TRP A 54 -1.18 1.55 5.64
CA TRP A 54 -1.00 2.48 4.52
C TRP A 54 0.39 3.13 4.49
N GLU A 55 1.15 3.11 5.58
CA GLU A 55 2.52 3.66 5.65
C GLU A 55 3.55 2.73 4.99
N TRP A 56 3.26 1.42 4.96
CA TRP A 56 4.23 0.42 4.56
C TRP A 56 4.62 0.47 3.09
N PRO A 57 3.68 0.57 2.12
CA PRO A 57 4.01 0.57 0.69
C PRO A 57 5.06 1.62 0.28
N VAL A 58 4.98 2.80 0.90
CA VAL A 58 5.88 3.94 0.59
C VAL A 58 6.99 4.10 1.62
N MET A 59 7.07 3.20 2.61
CA MET A 59 8.05 3.21 3.70
C MET A 59 8.07 4.52 4.48
N VAL A 60 6.90 5.04 4.89
CA VAL A 60 6.87 6.29 5.69
C VAL A 60 7.70 6.12 6.97
N LYS A 61 7.60 4.96 7.63
CA LYS A 61 8.14 4.77 8.98
C LYS A 61 8.82 3.40 9.15
N PRO A 62 10.16 3.34 8.99
CA PRO A 62 10.98 2.19 9.33
C PRO A 62 10.93 1.90 10.84
N MET A 63 11.21 0.65 11.21
CA MET A 63 11.32 0.22 12.60
C MET A 63 12.78 0.04 12.99
N ALA A 64 13.21 0.58 14.12
CA ALA A 64 14.55 0.31 14.67
C ALA A 64 14.51 -0.91 15.61
N PHE A 65 15.53 -1.78 15.49
CA PHE A 65 15.73 -2.97 16.31
C PHE A 65 16.92 -2.84 17.26
N TYR A 66 17.94 -2.07 16.89
CA TYR A 66 19.17 -1.97 17.66
C TYR A 66 19.75 -0.56 17.59
N PHE A 67 20.33 -0.15 18.72
CA PHE A 67 21.13 1.05 18.88
C PHE A 67 22.42 0.65 19.57
N GLY A 68 23.55 0.82 18.87
CA GLY A 68 24.88 0.58 19.40
C GLY A 68 25.18 1.47 20.60
N LYS A 69 25.93 0.93 21.54
CA LYS A 69 26.44 1.64 22.72
C LYS A 69 27.96 1.69 22.63
N ASP A 70 28.56 2.61 23.40
CA ASP A 70 30.01 2.71 23.58
C ASP A 70 30.79 2.93 22.26
N LEU A 71 30.23 3.76 21.38
CA LEU A 71 30.82 4.12 20.08
C LEU A 71 31.72 5.35 20.20
N GLU A 72 32.70 5.48 19.31
CA GLU A 72 33.54 6.67 19.23
C GLU A 72 32.70 7.93 18.94
N PRO A 73 33.13 9.13 19.41
CA PRO A 73 32.42 10.38 19.16
C PRO A 73 32.18 10.61 17.66
N GLY A 74 30.91 10.73 17.27
CA GLY A 74 30.51 10.96 15.87
C GLY A 74 30.24 9.68 15.06
N MET A 75 30.39 8.50 15.66
CA MET A 75 30.02 7.22 15.07
C MET A 75 28.61 6.77 15.51
N VAL A 76 27.99 5.92 14.70
CA VAL A 76 26.68 5.32 14.97
C VAL A 76 26.63 3.89 14.44
N SER A 77 25.97 3.02 15.18
CA SER A 77 25.59 1.68 14.77
C SER A 77 24.12 1.50 15.09
N LYS A 78 23.30 1.18 14.08
CA LYS A 78 21.86 0.96 14.22
C LYS A 78 21.43 -0.17 13.31
N ILE A 79 20.46 -0.96 13.77
CA ILE A 79 19.74 -1.92 12.92
C ILE A 79 18.31 -1.42 12.77
N PHE A 80 17.87 -1.19 11.53
CA PHE A 80 16.48 -0.89 11.21
C PHE A 80 15.93 -1.81 10.13
N THR A 81 14.63 -2.06 10.19
CA THR A 81 13.86 -2.79 9.20
C THR A 81 13.19 -1.83 8.24
N MET A 82 13.65 -1.85 6.99
CA MET A 82 12.98 -1.25 5.85
C MET A 82 13.22 -2.08 4.59
N GLY A 83 12.38 -1.88 3.58
CA GLY A 83 12.60 -2.46 2.27
C GLY A 83 13.75 -1.79 1.51
N ASN A 84 14.21 -2.45 0.44
CA ASN A 84 15.00 -1.76 -0.58
C ASN A 84 14.06 -0.81 -1.35
N PRO A 85 14.31 0.51 -1.37
CA PRO A 85 13.42 1.47 -2.03
C PRO A 85 13.20 1.20 -3.52
N ALA A 86 14.23 0.76 -4.24
CA ALA A 86 14.10 0.40 -5.65
C ALA A 86 13.29 -0.89 -5.87
N VAL A 87 13.16 -1.77 -4.87
CA VAL A 87 12.29 -2.95 -4.97
C VAL A 87 10.86 -2.57 -4.59
N TRP A 88 10.66 -1.88 -3.47
CA TRP A 88 9.31 -1.59 -2.97
C TRP A 88 8.57 -0.61 -3.88
N TRP A 89 9.18 0.52 -4.23
CA TRP A 89 8.50 1.55 -5.03
C TRP A 89 8.30 1.12 -6.48
N ILE A 90 9.28 0.46 -7.10
CA ILE A 90 9.11 -0.12 -8.43
C ILE A 90 8.12 -1.28 -8.39
N GLY A 91 8.00 -1.98 -7.26
CA GLY A 91 6.93 -2.93 -7.01
C GLY A 91 5.54 -2.35 -7.11
N LEU A 92 5.30 -1.19 -6.48
CA LEU A 92 4.05 -0.46 -6.59
C LEU A 92 3.77 0.01 -8.02
N LEU A 93 4.82 0.48 -8.71
CA LEU A 93 4.71 0.85 -10.11
C LEU A 93 4.37 -0.36 -11.00
N ALA A 94 5.01 -1.51 -10.76
CA ALA A 94 4.72 -2.74 -11.49
C ALA A 94 3.29 -3.23 -11.24
N LEU A 95 2.81 -3.16 -9.99
CA LEU A 95 1.42 -3.43 -9.65
C LEU A 95 0.46 -2.50 -10.41
N LEU A 96 0.74 -1.20 -10.44
CA LEU A 96 -0.06 -0.23 -11.18
C LEU A 96 -0.10 -0.53 -12.69
N ILE A 97 1.06 -0.79 -13.30
CA ILE A 97 1.18 -1.12 -14.73
C ILE A 97 0.37 -2.38 -15.06
N VAL A 98 0.54 -3.44 -14.26
CA VAL A 98 -0.19 -4.71 -14.44
C VAL A 98 -1.69 -4.51 -14.27
N SER A 99 -2.13 -3.76 -13.26
CA SER A 99 -3.54 -3.42 -13.05
C SER A 99 -4.11 -2.67 -14.25
N ILE A 100 -3.40 -1.69 -14.82
CA ILE A 100 -3.84 -0.95 -16.02
C ILE A 100 -3.98 -1.90 -17.22
N TRP A 101 -2.98 -2.75 -17.47
CA TRP A 101 -3.03 -3.73 -18.56
C TRP A 101 -4.18 -4.71 -18.38
N ALA A 102 -4.44 -5.15 -17.15
CA ALA A 102 -5.50 -6.09 -16.85
C ALA A 102 -6.88 -5.46 -16.99
N LEU A 103 -7.11 -4.28 -16.40
CA LEU A 103 -8.35 -3.51 -16.49
C LEU A 103 -8.68 -3.13 -17.94
N SER A 104 -7.67 -2.98 -18.81
CA SER A 104 -7.90 -2.76 -20.24
C SER A 104 -8.66 -3.90 -20.94
N LYS A 105 -8.71 -5.10 -20.33
CA LYS A 105 -9.46 -6.28 -20.81
C LYS A 105 -10.90 -6.36 -20.32
N LEU A 106 -11.32 -5.43 -19.46
CA LEU A 106 -12.71 -5.34 -19.01
C LEU A 106 -13.55 -4.43 -19.93
N ASN A 107 -14.87 -4.57 -19.81
CA ASN A 107 -15.81 -3.57 -20.31
C ASN A 107 -15.52 -2.22 -19.62
N LYS A 108 -15.52 -1.12 -20.38
CA LYS A 108 -15.22 0.23 -19.87
C LYS A 108 -16.16 0.66 -18.74
N ASN A 109 -17.41 0.20 -18.74
CA ASN A 109 -18.34 0.42 -17.62
C ASN A 109 -17.81 -0.17 -16.30
N LEU A 110 -17.21 -1.36 -16.35
CA LEU A 110 -16.59 -1.98 -15.17
C LEU A 110 -15.30 -1.27 -14.76
N VAL A 111 -14.55 -0.69 -15.71
CA VAL A 111 -13.37 0.12 -15.39
C VAL A 111 -13.77 1.42 -14.68
N VAL A 112 -14.87 2.05 -15.09
CA VAL A 112 -15.45 3.21 -14.40
C VAL A 112 -15.88 2.82 -12.97
N LEU A 113 -16.57 1.69 -12.81
CA LEU A 113 -16.96 1.18 -11.49
C LEU A 113 -15.75 0.85 -10.59
N PHE A 114 -14.71 0.23 -11.16
CA PHE A 114 -13.45 0.01 -10.46
C PHE A 114 -12.84 1.34 -10.00
N THR A 115 -12.82 2.35 -10.88
CA THR A 115 -12.30 3.68 -10.56
C THR A 115 -13.09 4.33 -9.43
N LEU A 116 -14.42 4.27 -9.47
CA LEU A 116 -15.28 4.76 -8.38
C LEU A 116 -14.95 4.08 -7.05
N THR A 117 -14.87 2.75 -7.03
CA THR A 117 -14.72 1.99 -5.79
C THR A 117 -13.33 2.11 -5.21
N VAL A 118 -12.26 2.11 -6.03
CA VAL A 118 -10.89 2.28 -5.53
C VAL A 118 -10.64 3.70 -5.02
N PHE A 119 -11.21 4.73 -5.67
CA PHE A 119 -11.10 6.12 -5.21
C PHE A 119 -11.93 6.38 -3.97
N SER A 120 -13.12 5.80 -3.88
CA SER A 120 -13.95 5.86 -2.67
C SER A 120 -13.24 5.20 -1.50
N PHE A 121 -12.69 3.99 -1.69
CA PHE A 121 -11.86 3.32 -0.69
C PHE A 121 -10.68 4.20 -0.25
N GLY A 122 -9.88 4.69 -1.18
CA GLY A 122 -8.71 5.52 -0.86
C GLY A 122 -9.07 6.80 -0.13
N TYR A 123 -10.14 7.47 -0.57
CA TYR A 123 -10.60 8.70 0.08
C TYR A 123 -11.15 8.43 1.48
N ILE A 124 -11.89 7.36 1.72
CA ILE A 124 -12.50 7.07 3.02
C ILE A 124 -11.45 6.50 4.00
N ALA A 125 -10.62 5.56 3.54
CA ALA A 125 -9.71 4.81 4.41
C ALA A 125 -8.41 5.53 4.76
N LEU A 126 -7.93 6.48 3.93
CA LEU A 126 -6.66 7.17 4.19
C LEU A 126 -6.83 8.37 5.14
N PRO A 127 -5.88 8.58 6.08
CA PRO A 127 -5.94 9.73 6.97
C PRO A 127 -5.80 11.04 6.20
N LYS A 128 -6.65 12.02 6.56
CA LYS A 128 -6.76 13.30 5.86
C LYS A 128 -5.48 14.14 5.95
N THR A 129 -4.73 14.01 7.04
CA THR A 129 -3.47 14.74 7.30
C THR A 129 -2.40 14.47 6.25
N ILE A 130 -2.22 13.21 5.83
CA ILE A 130 -1.21 12.83 4.84
C ILE A 130 -1.57 13.42 3.47
N MET A 131 -2.82 13.24 3.06
CA MET A 131 -3.30 13.74 1.77
C MET A 131 -3.21 15.27 1.73
N SER A 132 -3.56 15.95 2.82
CA SER A 132 -3.39 17.39 2.97
C SER A 132 -1.94 17.82 2.82
N ASN A 133 -0.99 17.12 3.45
CA ASN A 133 0.44 17.45 3.32
C ASN A 133 0.96 17.26 1.89
N ILE A 134 0.59 16.16 1.23
CA ILE A 134 0.97 15.90 -0.17
C ILE A 134 0.43 17.00 -1.07
N PHE A 135 -0.87 17.29 -0.97
CA PHE A 135 -1.52 18.29 -1.82
C PHE A 135 -1.12 19.73 -1.50
N LYS A 136 -0.77 20.05 -0.25
CA LYS A 136 -0.22 21.35 0.12
C LYS A 136 1.08 21.65 -0.60
N ASN A 137 1.99 20.68 -0.69
CA ASN A 137 3.26 20.84 -1.41
C ASN A 137 3.04 21.02 -2.92
N ILE A 138 2.11 20.26 -3.50
CA ILE A 138 1.72 20.38 -4.92
C ILE A 138 1.10 21.76 -5.18
N ASN A 139 0.16 22.19 -4.33
CA ASN A 139 -0.48 23.50 -4.44
C ASN A 139 0.52 24.65 -4.37
N ALA A 140 1.45 24.61 -3.41
CA ALA A 140 2.47 25.64 -3.27
C ALA A 140 3.33 25.74 -4.55
N SER A 141 3.73 24.60 -5.11
CA SER A 141 4.53 24.54 -6.34
C SER A 141 3.77 25.08 -7.56
N LEU A 142 2.49 24.69 -7.70
CA LEU A 142 1.64 25.13 -8.81
C LEU A 142 1.23 26.59 -8.71
N TRP A 143 0.99 27.07 -7.49
CA TRP A 143 0.70 28.47 -7.22
C TRP A 143 1.89 29.36 -7.62
N GLN A 144 3.11 29.00 -7.21
CA GLN A 144 4.33 29.71 -7.63
C GLN A 144 4.51 29.71 -9.16
N LEU A 145 4.22 28.58 -9.82
CA LEU A 145 4.25 28.52 -11.28
C LEU A 145 3.22 29.45 -11.92
N CYS A 146 1.99 29.49 -11.38
CA CYS A 146 0.92 30.36 -11.87
C CYS A 146 1.28 31.84 -11.75
N GLU A 147 1.90 32.25 -10.64
CA GLU A 147 2.42 33.61 -10.48
C GLU A 147 3.51 33.92 -11.51
N LYS A 148 4.44 32.99 -11.72
CA LYS A 148 5.55 33.17 -12.68
C LYS A 148 5.07 33.36 -14.12
N ILE A 149 4.00 32.66 -14.52
CA ILE A 149 3.44 32.76 -15.88
C ILE A 149 2.33 33.80 -16.01
N SER A 150 2.05 34.58 -14.95
CA SER A 150 0.93 35.54 -14.92
C SER A 150 -0.41 34.90 -15.32
N ALA A 151 -0.68 33.70 -14.77
CA ALA A 151 -1.92 32.98 -15.04
C ALA A 151 -3.16 33.79 -14.59
N PRO A 152 -4.32 33.60 -15.23
CA PRO A 152 -5.56 34.27 -14.83
C PRO A 152 -5.89 34.07 -13.34
N GLY A 153 -6.36 35.12 -12.67
CA GLY A 153 -6.57 35.12 -11.21
C GLY A 153 -7.49 34.00 -10.68
N PHE A 154 -8.43 33.52 -11.49
CA PHE A 154 -9.24 32.34 -11.17
C PHE A 154 -8.38 31.08 -10.99
N ILE A 155 -7.40 30.85 -11.85
CA ILE A 155 -6.50 29.68 -11.77
C ILE A 155 -5.61 29.80 -10.54
N THR A 156 -5.05 30.99 -10.29
CA THR A 156 -4.20 31.24 -9.12
C THR A 156 -4.96 31.02 -7.80
N ASN A 157 -6.24 31.41 -7.75
CA ASN A 157 -7.08 31.23 -6.56
C ASN A 157 -7.43 29.77 -6.27
N ILE A 158 -7.57 28.92 -7.31
CA ILE A 158 -7.77 27.48 -7.14
C ILE A 158 -6.58 26.87 -6.38
N PHE A 159 -5.36 27.15 -6.80
CA PHE A 159 -4.17 26.57 -6.17
C PHE A 159 -3.84 27.20 -4.81
N LYS A 160 -4.20 28.47 -4.61
CA LYS A 160 -4.06 29.15 -3.30
C LYS A 160 -4.97 28.55 -2.23
N SER A 161 -6.18 28.13 -2.59
CA SER A 161 -7.19 27.59 -1.66
C SER A 161 -7.23 26.05 -1.62
N GLY A 162 -6.45 25.39 -2.47
CA GLY A 162 -6.63 23.98 -2.85
C GLY A 162 -6.80 23.05 -1.66
N ASN A 163 -8.04 22.59 -1.48
CA ASN A 163 -8.39 21.66 -0.42
C ASN A 163 -8.13 20.21 -0.85
N THR A 164 -8.00 19.28 0.09
CA THR A 164 -7.71 17.87 -0.18
C THR A 164 -8.75 17.24 -1.11
N GLU A 165 -10.03 17.58 -0.92
CA GLU A 165 -11.15 17.07 -1.72
C GLU A 165 -11.10 17.53 -3.18
N PHE A 166 -10.54 18.71 -3.43
CA PHE A 166 -10.37 19.21 -4.80
C PHE A 166 -9.45 18.28 -5.59
N TRP A 167 -8.31 17.89 -5.03
CA TRP A 167 -7.36 17.01 -5.72
C TRP A 167 -7.87 15.58 -5.90
N TRP A 168 -8.56 15.04 -4.90
CA TRP A 168 -9.25 13.75 -5.05
C TRP A 168 -10.26 13.79 -6.21
N GLY A 169 -11.05 14.86 -6.30
CA GLY A 169 -11.94 15.11 -7.43
C GLY A 169 -11.20 15.22 -8.76
N VAL A 170 -10.18 16.07 -8.85
CA VAL A 170 -9.40 16.28 -10.09
C VAL A 170 -8.83 14.97 -10.62
N ILE A 171 -8.16 14.19 -9.77
CA ILE A 171 -7.55 12.92 -10.19
C ILE A 171 -8.63 11.95 -10.69
N PHE A 172 -9.74 11.83 -9.95
CA PHE A 172 -10.85 10.98 -10.35
C PHE A 172 -11.45 11.39 -11.71
N PHE A 173 -11.78 12.67 -11.89
CA PHE A 173 -12.39 13.16 -13.12
C PHE A 173 -11.45 13.08 -14.33
N VAL A 174 -10.16 13.33 -14.13
CA VAL A 174 -9.15 13.14 -15.19
C VAL A 174 -9.10 11.68 -15.63
N LEU A 175 -9.16 10.72 -14.69
CA LEU A 175 -9.20 9.30 -15.05
C LEU A 175 -10.48 8.92 -15.81
N ILE A 176 -11.64 9.42 -15.38
CA ILE A 176 -12.90 9.22 -16.11
C ILE A 176 -12.82 9.81 -17.52
N ALA A 177 -12.26 11.02 -17.67
CA ALA A 177 -12.06 11.66 -18.97
C ALA A 177 -11.12 10.83 -19.87
N ILE A 178 -10.03 10.29 -19.34
CA ILE A 178 -9.13 9.40 -20.08
C ILE A 178 -9.86 8.12 -20.53
N ILE A 179 -10.69 7.53 -19.67
CA ILE A 179 -11.47 6.33 -20.02
C ILE A 179 -12.45 6.63 -21.16
N LEU A 180 -13.15 7.77 -21.09
CA LEU A 180 -14.08 8.21 -22.13
C LEU A 180 -13.36 8.48 -23.45
N PHE A 181 -12.25 9.22 -23.43
CA PHE A 181 -11.47 9.57 -24.62
C PHE A 181 -10.89 8.35 -25.33
N ARG A 182 -10.48 7.32 -24.58
CA ARG A 182 -9.93 6.08 -25.14
C ARG A 182 -11.02 5.07 -25.55
N SER A 183 -12.30 5.41 -25.42
CA SER A 183 -13.42 4.55 -25.77
C SER A 183 -14.11 5.03 -27.04
N LYS A 184 -14.80 4.12 -27.74
CA LYS A 184 -15.85 4.49 -28.67
C LYS A 184 -17.03 4.94 -27.81
N ILE A 185 -17.11 6.23 -27.55
CA ILE A 185 -18.07 6.87 -26.63
C ILE A 185 -19.49 6.33 -26.91
N ASP A 186 -19.96 5.42 -26.07
CA ASP A 186 -21.28 4.81 -26.14
C ASP A 186 -22.18 5.37 -25.03
N THR A 187 -23.48 5.38 -25.27
CA THR A 187 -24.47 5.94 -24.34
C THR A 187 -24.40 5.29 -22.96
N SER A 188 -24.14 3.98 -22.89
CA SER A 188 -24.02 3.26 -21.62
C SER A 188 -22.81 3.74 -20.80
N LEU A 189 -21.66 3.98 -21.44
CA LEU A 189 -20.48 4.50 -20.77
C LEU A 189 -20.64 5.94 -20.30
N ILE A 190 -21.33 6.78 -21.07
CA ILE A 190 -21.65 8.15 -20.63
C ILE A 190 -22.50 8.09 -19.36
N ILE A 191 -23.57 7.30 -19.36
CA ILE A 191 -24.47 7.16 -18.20
C ILE A 191 -23.69 6.60 -17.01
N THR A 192 -22.91 5.54 -17.20
CA THR A 192 -22.12 4.93 -16.12
C THR A 192 -21.11 5.93 -15.54
N SER A 193 -20.45 6.71 -16.39
CA SER A 193 -19.49 7.75 -15.97
C SER A 193 -20.17 8.88 -15.21
N PHE A 194 -21.35 9.32 -15.66
CA PHE A 194 -22.14 10.35 -14.99
C PHE A 194 -22.63 9.88 -13.62
N VAL A 195 -23.25 8.70 -13.54
CA VAL A 195 -23.74 8.13 -12.28
C VAL A 195 -22.60 7.89 -11.30
N SER A 196 -21.48 7.34 -11.77
CA SER A 196 -20.29 7.12 -10.92
C SER A 196 -19.68 8.43 -10.44
N SER A 197 -19.66 9.45 -11.29
CA SER A 197 -19.21 10.79 -10.93
C SER A 197 -20.09 11.43 -9.86
N ALA A 198 -21.42 11.36 -10.03
CA ALA A 198 -22.37 11.85 -9.03
C ALA A 198 -22.22 11.11 -7.70
N GLY A 199 -22.09 9.78 -7.73
CA GLY A 199 -21.84 8.95 -6.55
C GLY A 199 -20.54 9.34 -5.84
N TYR A 200 -19.45 9.55 -6.58
CA TYR A 200 -18.17 9.96 -5.99
C TYR A 200 -18.22 11.35 -5.36
N VAL A 201 -18.88 12.31 -6.02
CA VAL A 201 -19.12 13.64 -5.45
C VAL A 201 -19.92 13.54 -4.15
N GLY A 202 -20.94 12.69 -4.09
CA GLY A 202 -21.69 12.41 -2.86
C GLY A 202 -20.81 11.86 -1.74
N ILE A 203 -19.83 11.01 -2.05
CA ILE A 203 -18.85 10.51 -1.08
C ILE A 203 -17.91 11.64 -0.62
N LEU A 204 -17.40 12.45 -1.55
CA LEU A 204 -16.54 13.57 -1.22
C LEU A 204 -17.23 14.54 -0.25
N THR A 205 -18.50 14.88 -0.48
CA THR A 205 -19.27 15.79 0.37
C THR A 205 -19.62 15.16 1.72
N ALA A 206 -20.09 13.91 1.74
CA ALA A 206 -20.45 13.21 2.98
C ALA A 206 -19.29 13.09 3.97
N TYR A 207 -18.08 12.83 3.48
CA TYR A 207 -16.90 12.60 4.32
C TYR A 207 -15.93 13.79 4.40
N ARG A 208 -16.30 14.96 3.86
CA ARG A 208 -15.43 16.15 3.80
C ARG A 208 -14.98 16.64 5.17
N ASN A 209 -15.92 16.77 6.10
CA ASN A 209 -15.68 17.36 7.42
C ASN A 209 -15.47 16.32 8.52
N VAL A 210 -15.32 15.04 8.14
CA VAL A 210 -15.15 13.95 9.10
C VAL A 210 -13.67 13.86 9.49
N VAL A 211 -13.42 13.82 10.80
CA VAL A 211 -12.09 13.55 11.36
C VAL A 211 -11.83 12.05 11.26
N ARG A 212 -10.70 11.68 10.63
CA ARG A 212 -10.32 10.28 10.35
C ARG A 212 -9.22 9.83 11.30
N ASP A 213 -9.58 9.71 12.57
CA ASP A 213 -8.72 9.17 13.61
C ASP A 213 -8.87 7.64 13.74
N ASP A 214 -8.24 7.05 14.75
CA ASP A 214 -8.31 5.60 14.99
C ASP A 214 -9.73 5.14 15.34
N ASN A 215 -10.54 5.99 15.99
CA ASN A 215 -11.93 5.68 16.32
C ASN A 215 -12.81 5.63 15.07
N TYR A 216 -12.59 6.55 14.11
CA TYR A 216 -13.25 6.54 12.82
C TYR A 216 -13.04 5.22 12.06
N LEU A 217 -11.82 4.69 12.05
CA LEU A 217 -11.51 3.42 11.38
C LEU A 217 -12.05 2.19 12.13
N LYS A 218 -12.40 2.33 13.41
CA LYS A 218 -13.04 1.27 14.23
C LYS A 218 -14.57 1.25 14.10
N ASP A 219 -15.20 2.31 13.58
CA ASP A 219 -16.66 2.37 13.42
C ASP A 219 -17.16 1.31 12.41
N LYS A 220 -18.18 0.54 12.80
CA LYS A 220 -18.69 -0.59 12.01
C LYS A 220 -19.32 -0.15 10.68
N ASN A 221 -19.99 0.99 10.64
CA ASN A 221 -20.63 1.49 9.42
C ASN A 221 -19.55 1.98 8.44
N ILE A 222 -18.54 2.68 8.95
CA ILE A 222 -17.39 3.13 8.16
C ILE A 222 -16.63 1.93 7.59
N GLN A 223 -16.30 0.95 8.44
CA GLN A 223 -15.65 -0.28 8.00
C GLN A 223 -16.47 -0.98 6.92
N MET A 224 -17.79 -1.08 7.08
CA MET A 224 -18.65 -1.71 6.07
C MET A 224 -18.50 -1.02 4.70
N VAL A 225 -18.53 0.31 4.64
CA VAL A 225 -18.34 1.07 3.39
C VAL A 225 -16.95 0.85 2.80
N ILE A 226 -15.91 0.89 3.63
CA ILE A 226 -14.51 0.60 3.24
C ILE A 226 -14.41 -0.80 2.63
N TRP A 227 -14.95 -1.81 3.31
CA TRP A 227 -14.90 -3.21 2.88
C TRP A 227 -15.68 -3.46 1.60
N ILE A 228 -16.85 -2.83 1.42
CA ILE A 228 -17.62 -2.93 0.18
C ILE A 228 -16.82 -2.34 -1.00
N CYS A 229 -16.30 -1.13 -0.85
CA CYS A 229 -15.50 -0.48 -1.90
C CYS A 229 -14.24 -1.30 -2.24
N LEU A 230 -13.56 -1.80 -1.21
CA LEU A 230 -12.37 -2.61 -1.37
C LEU A 230 -12.66 -3.97 -2.01
N LEU A 231 -13.73 -4.65 -1.59
CA LEU A 231 -14.09 -5.96 -2.13
C LEU A 231 -14.51 -5.86 -3.61
N VAL A 232 -15.31 -4.85 -3.97
CA VAL A 232 -15.69 -4.64 -5.38
C VAL A 232 -14.45 -4.35 -6.24
N SER A 233 -13.55 -3.47 -5.78
CA SER A 233 -12.32 -3.17 -6.54
C SER A 233 -11.40 -4.39 -6.66
N ILE A 234 -11.23 -5.18 -5.60
CA ILE A 234 -10.47 -6.44 -5.63
C ILE A 234 -11.07 -7.44 -6.61
N VAL A 235 -12.40 -7.67 -6.56
CA VAL A 235 -13.08 -8.62 -7.43
C VAL A 235 -12.92 -8.21 -8.90
N LEU A 236 -13.14 -6.93 -9.22
CA LEU A 236 -12.95 -6.42 -10.58
C LEU A 236 -11.49 -6.56 -11.03
N LEU A 237 -10.53 -6.29 -10.15
CA LEU A 237 -9.11 -6.49 -10.45
C LEU A 237 -8.78 -7.96 -10.73
N LEU A 238 -9.26 -8.89 -9.91
CA LEU A 238 -9.05 -10.33 -10.12
C LEU A 238 -9.70 -10.84 -11.42
N ILE A 239 -10.92 -10.39 -11.73
CA ILE A 239 -11.58 -10.71 -13.01
C ILE A 239 -10.75 -10.17 -14.18
N SER A 240 -10.25 -8.94 -14.07
CA SER A 240 -9.43 -8.31 -15.11
C SER A 240 -8.15 -9.09 -15.36
N ILE A 241 -7.53 -9.59 -14.30
CA ILE A 241 -6.29 -10.36 -14.34
C ILE A 241 -6.53 -11.75 -14.91
N TYR A 242 -7.63 -12.41 -14.53
CA TYR A 242 -8.04 -13.68 -15.13
C TYR A 242 -8.22 -13.56 -16.65
N ARG A 243 -8.76 -12.42 -17.12
CA ARG A 243 -8.90 -12.13 -18.56
C ARG A 243 -7.61 -11.73 -19.26
N TYR A 244 -6.65 -11.17 -18.53
CA TYR A 244 -5.37 -10.71 -19.08
C TYR A 244 -4.32 -11.82 -19.10
N ASP A 245 -3.98 -12.37 -17.94
CA ASP A 245 -3.01 -13.45 -17.76
C ASP A 245 -3.28 -14.19 -16.43
N LYS A 246 -3.86 -15.39 -16.53
CA LYS A 246 -4.26 -16.19 -15.35
C LYS A 246 -3.08 -16.54 -14.43
N LYS A 247 -1.84 -16.56 -14.93
CA LYS A 247 -0.65 -16.87 -14.12
C LYS A 247 -0.43 -15.82 -13.02
N LEU A 248 -0.84 -14.57 -13.27
CA LEU A 248 -0.73 -13.47 -12.32
C LEU A 248 -1.74 -13.56 -11.17
N LEU A 249 -2.76 -14.42 -11.26
CA LEU A 249 -3.72 -14.60 -10.17
C LEU A 249 -3.03 -15.07 -8.90
N VAL A 250 -2.11 -16.04 -9.00
CA VAL A 250 -1.37 -16.53 -7.83
C VAL A 250 -0.58 -15.39 -7.17
N VAL A 251 0.05 -14.54 -7.99
CA VAL A 251 0.88 -13.43 -7.51
C VAL A 251 0.02 -12.37 -6.81
N LEU A 252 -1.08 -11.93 -7.45
CA LEU A 252 -1.96 -10.92 -6.87
C LEU A 252 -2.77 -11.44 -5.69
N SER A 253 -3.23 -12.69 -5.74
CA SER A 253 -3.87 -13.31 -4.58
C SER A 253 -2.91 -13.31 -3.38
N GLY A 254 -1.64 -13.70 -3.59
CA GLY A 254 -0.62 -13.61 -2.53
C GLY A 254 -0.48 -12.20 -1.95
N LEU A 255 -0.39 -11.17 -2.79
CA LEU A 255 -0.34 -9.77 -2.36
C LEU A 255 -1.57 -9.35 -1.57
N ILE A 256 -2.76 -9.67 -2.09
CA ILE A 256 -4.04 -9.30 -1.47
C ILE A 256 -4.18 -9.98 -0.10
N PHE A 257 -4.00 -11.30 -0.03
CA PHE A 257 -4.17 -12.05 1.22
C PHE A 257 -3.13 -11.69 2.27
N GLN A 258 -1.93 -11.26 1.86
CA GLN A 258 -0.89 -10.89 2.81
C GLN A 258 -0.97 -9.43 3.28
N TYR A 259 -1.60 -8.55 2.50
CA TYR A 259 -1.69 -7.12 2.82
C TYR A 259 -3.06 -6.69 3.35
N ILE A 260 -4.15 -7.09 2.70
CA ILE A 260 -5.50 -6.58 2.98
C ILE A 260 -5.99 -6.90 4.40
N PRO A 261 -5.70 -8.07 5.02
CA PRO A 261 -6.13 -8.31 6.39
C PRO A 261 -5.64 -7.26 7.38
N TRP A 262 -4.48 -6.62 7.14
CA TRP A 262 -3.94 -5.58 8.01
C TRP A 262 -4.78 -4.30 8.07
N ILE A 263 -5.70 -4.09 7.13
CA ILE A 263 -6.68 -3.00 7.19
C ILE A 263 -7.67 -3.25 8.33
N ALA A 264 -7.97 -4.53 8.62
CA ALA A 264 -8.93 -4.94 9.65
C ALA A 264 -8.32 -5.05 11.05
N VAL A 265 -6.99 -5.05 11.17
CA VAL A 265 -6.29 -5.41 12.41
C VAL A 265 -6.19 -4.17 13.30
N PRO A 266 -6.87 -4.12 14.46
CA PRO A 266 -6.92 -2.93 15.31
C PRO A 266 -5.75 -2.82 16.29
N ARG A 267 -4.92 -3.86 16.42
CA ARG A 267 -3.79 -3.92 17.34
C ARG A 267 -2.56 -3.21 16.78
N ILE A 268 -1.59 -2.99 17.66
CA ILE A 268 -0.27 -2.49 17.30
C ILE A 268 0.36 -3.27 16.14
N ALA A 269 0.80 -2.55 15.11
CA ALA A 269 1.39 -3.09 13.89
C ALA A 269 2.64 -2.30 13.47
N PHE A 270 3.45 -2.93 12.64
CA PHE A 270 4.78 -2.49 12.26
C PHE A 270 5.07 -2.86 10.80
N ILE A 271 5.95 -2.10 10.16
CA ILE A 271 6.31 -2.25 8.75
C ILE A 271 6.83 -3.66 8.38
N TYR A 272 7.43 -4.41 9.31
CA TYR A 272 7.93 -5.76 9.03
C TYR A 272 6.82 -6.74 8.62
N HIS A 273 5.56 -6.49 9.01
CA HIS A 273 4.42 -7.31 8.57
C HIS A 273 4.17 -7.21 7.06
N TYR A 274 4.68 -6.15 6.42
CA TYR A 274 4.64 -6.00 4.97
C TYR A 274 5.71 -6.83 4.25
N PHE A 275 6.78 -7.28 4.92
CA PHE A 275 7.92 -7.93 4.24
C PHE A 275 7.53 -9.25 3.55
N SER A 276 6.53 -9.93 4.08
CA SER A 276 5.94 -11.13 3.47
C SER A 276 5.37 -10.91 2.06
N ILE A 277 5.09 -9.66 1.66
CA ILE A 277 4.59 -9.36 0.31
C ILE A 277 5.72 -9.24 -0.73
N VAL A 278 6.98 -9.12 -0.29
CA VAL A 278 8.15 -8.79 -1.14
C VAL A 278 8.37 -9.80 -2.27
N PRO A 279 8.28 -11.15 -2.05
CA PRO A 279 8.44 -12.10 -3.14
C PRO A 279 7.44 -11.87 -4.28
N PHE A 280 6.20 -11.52 -3.96
CA PHE A 280 5.16 -11.28 -4.97
C PHE A 280 5.37 -9.95 -5.70
N ILE A 281 5.84 -8.91 -5.00
CA ILE A 281 6.28 -7.67 -5.65
C ILE A 281 7.42 -7.95 -6.65
N ILE A 282 8.43 -8.74 -6.26
CA ILE A 282 9.55 -9.09 -7.14
C ILE A 282 9.03 -9.82 -8.39
N LEU A 283 8.09 -10.76 -8.23
CA LEU A 283 7.47 -11.45 -9.37
C LEU A 283 6.74 -10.48 -10.31
N LEU A 284 6.05 -9.46 -9.80
CA LEU A 284 5.43 -8.42 -10.65
C LEU A 284 6.46 -7.60 -11.41
N ILE A 285 7.55 -7.19 -10.74
CA ILE A 285 8.64 -6.44 -11.38
C ILE A 285 9.26 -7.26 -12.51
N VAL A 286 9.60 -8.53 -12.21
CA VAL A 286 10.15 -9.46 -13.20
C VAL A 286 9.18 -9.66 -14.36
N TYR A 287 7.87 -9.77 -14.10
CA TYR A 287 6.86 -9.89 -15.15
C TYR A 287 6.85 -8.67 -16.08
N VAL A 288 6.84 -7.46 -15.51
CA VAL A 288 6.82 -6.21 -16.29
C VAL A 288 8.12 -6.05 -17.09
N ILE A 289 9.27 -6.29 -16.47
CA ILE A 289 10.58 -6.25 -17.16
C ILE A 289 10.60 -7.28 -18.28
N LYS A 290 10.14 -8.51 -18.04
CA LYS A 290 10.09 -9.56 -19.06
C LYS A 290 9.24 -9.13 -20.26
N LYS A 291 8.04 -8.58 -20.04
CA LYS A 291 7.20 -8.04 -21.12
C LYS A 291 7.90 -6.94 -21.91
N ALA A 292 8.68 -6.08 -21.25
CA ALA A 292 9.43 -5.02 -21.92
C ALA A 292 10.60 -5.58 -22.75
N VAL A 293 11.36 -6.54 -22.21
CA VAL A 293 12.50 -7.21 -22.87
C VAL A 293 12.03 -8.00 -24.10
N ASP A 294 10.93 -8.75 -23.97
CA ASP A 294 10.36 -9.53 -25.06
C ASP A 294 9.84 -8.62 -26.20
N LYS A 295 9.45 -7.37 -25.89
CA LYS A 295 8.91 -6.41 -26.87
C LYS A 295 9.97 -5.51 -27.50
N TYR A 296 10.96 -5.07 -26.74
CA TYR A 296 11.95 -4.08 -27.17
C TYR A 296 13.37 -4.63 -26.99
N LYS A 297 14.10 -4.80 -28.10
CA LYS A 297 15.47 -5.38 -28.11
C LYS A 297 16.46 -4.71 -27.14
N GLY A 298 16.29 -3.42 -26.84
CA GLY A 298 17.14 -2.66 -25.93
C GLY A 298 16.74 -2.73 -24.45
N ALA A 299 15.54 -3.21 -24.10
CA ALA A 299 15.04 -3.18 -22.72
C ALA A 299 15.83 -4.08 -21.75
N LYS A 300 16.65 -5.02 -22.26
CA LYS A 300 17.57 -5.82 -21.43
C LYS A 300 18.60 -4.96 -20.70
N TYR A 301 19.06 -3.87 -21.31
CA TYR A 301 20.01 -2.96 -20.67
C TYR A 301 19.36 -2.21 -19.51
N PHE A 302 18.09 -1.83 -19.65
CA PHE A 302 17.31 -1.25 -18.56
C PHE A 302 17.21 -2.22 -17.37
N ALA A 303 17.00 -3.51 -17.63
CA ALA A 303 16.97 -4.52 -16.57
C ALA A 303 18.32 -4.62 -15.82
N TYR A 304 19.44 -4.59 -16.53
CA TYR A 304 20.77 -4.59 -15.91
C TYR A 304 21.03 -3.33 -15.09
N VAL A 305 20.68 -2.16 -15.62
CA VAL A 305 20.79 -0.89 -14.88
C VAL A 305 19.93 -0.93 -13.63
N TYR A 306 18.69 -1.43 -13.73
CA TYR A 306 17.80 -1.59 -12.58
C TYR A 306 18.39 -2.50 -11.50
N LEU A 307 18.93 -3.67 -11.88
CA LEU A 307 19.61 -4.57 -10.93
C LEU A 307 20.83 -3.91 -10.29
N GLY A 308 21.60 -3.14 -11.06
CA GLY A 308 22.71 -2.33 -10.54
C GLY A 308 22.26 -1.31 -9.49
N ILE A 309 21.13 -0.63 -9.72
CA ILE A 309 20.54 0.31 -8.75
C ILE A 309 20.07 -0.43 -7.49
N VAL A 310 19.40 -1.58 -7.63
CA VAL A 310 18.97 -2.39 -6.48
C VAL A 310 20.16 -2.82 -5.62
N LEU A 311 21.25 -3.29 -6.26
CA LEU A 311 22.48 -3.67 -5.57
C LEU A 311 23.17 -2.46 -4.92
N ALA A 312 23.26 -1.33 -5.63
CA ALA A 312 23.85 -0.11 -5.09
C ALA A 312 23.09 0.38 -3.84
N LEU A 313 21.75 0.40 -3.88
CA LEU A 313 20.95 0.75 -2.72
C LEU A 313 21.11 -0.27 -1.59
N PHE A 314 21.21 -1.56 -1.89
CA PHE A 314 21.49 -2.57 -0.86
C PHE A 314 22.82 -2.26 -0.15
N ILE A 315 23.89 -2.00 -0.90
CA ILE A 315 25.21 -1.66 -0.34
C ILE A 315 25.13 -0.37 0.49
N LEU A 316 24.44 0.66 -0.03
CA LEU A 316 24.28 1.94 0.67
C LEU A 316 23.55 1.78 2.02
N PHE A 317 22.47 1.01 2.05
CA PHE A 317 21.70 0.77 3.27
C PHE A 317 22.25 -0.38 4.14
N TYR A 318 23.26 -1.12 3.67
CA TYR A 318 23.83 -2.27 4.38
C TYR A 318 24.27 -1.95 5.82
N PRO A 319 24.93 -0.81 6.11
CA PRO A 319 25.31 -0.49 7.49
C PRO A 319 24.12 -0.43 8.45
N GLY A 320 23.01 0.13 7.98
CA GLY A 320 21.78 0.24 8.75
C GLY A 320 20.97 -1.03 8.88
N ILE A 321 21.26 -2.06 8.08
CA ILE A 321 20.61 -3.38 8.17
C ILE A 321 21.47 -4.36 8.97
N SER A 322 22.79 -4.21 8.93
CA SER A 322 23.76 -5.09 9.61
C SER A 322 24.19 -4.60 10.98
N GLY A 323 24.01 -3.31 11.29
CA GLY A 323 24.57 -2.70 12.50
C GLY A 323 26.06 -2.38 12.35
N LEU A 324 26.58 -2.28 11.12
CA LEU A 324 27.94 -1.82 10.88
C LEU A 324 28.11 -0.39 11.39
N GLU A 325 29.22 -0.16 12.09
CA GLU A 325 29.57 1.16 12.61
C GLU A 325 29.99 2.10 11.47
N VAL A 326 29.36 3.26 11.41
CA VAL A 326 29.61 4.28 10.39
C VAL A 326 29.48 5.69 10.98
N PRO A 327 30.03 6.73 10.33
CA PRO A 327 29.83 8.11 10.77
C PRO A 327 28.35 8.52 10.80
N VAL A 328 27.95 9.31 11.78
CA VAL A 328 26.58 9.86 11.90
C VAL A 328 26.16 10.63 10.64
N SER A 329 27.12 11.31 9.98
CA SER A 329 26.87 12.02 8.72
C SER A 329 26.42 11.11 7.59
N TYR A 330 26.96 9.88 7.52
CA TYR A 330 26.58 8.88 6.53
C TYR A 330 25.12 8.46 6.72
N MET A 331 24.74 8.09 7.94
CA MET A 331 23.35 7.72 8.26
C MET A 331 22.37 8.87 8.04
N ARG A 332 22.79 10.11 8.35
CA ARG A 332 21.99 11.30 8.08
C ARG A 332 21.76 11.53 6.59
N ALA A 333 22.74 11.24 5.73
CA ALA A 333 22.60 11.37 4.28
C ALA A 333 21.61 10.36 3.68
N LEU A 334 21.48 9.18 4.30
CA LEU A 334 20.50 8.18 3.90
C LEU A 334 19.06 8.50 4.33
N LYS A 335 18.87 9.48 5.23
CA LYS A 335 17.56 9.87 5.77
C LYS A 335 16.72 10.62 4.75
N TRP A 336 16.08 9.89 3.84
CA TRP A 336 15.27 10.49 2.75
C TRP A 336 13.94 11.06 3.24
N PHE A 337 13.36 10.50 4.30
CA PHE A 337 12.17 11.05 4.94
C PHE A 337 12.50 11.58 6.35
N PRO A 338 11.84 12.68 6.80
CA PRO A 338 11.98 13.18 8.17
C PRO A 338 11.67 12.13 9.24
N THR A 339 10.76 11.20 8.91
CA THR A 339 10.28 10.09 9.73
C THR A 339 11.23 8.89 9.78
N TRP A 340 12.32 8.87 9.00
CA TRP A 340 13.32 7.81 9.07
C TRP A 340 14.27 8.08 10.26
N TYR A 341 14.24 7.19 11.26
CA TYR A 341 14.97 7.33 12.52
C TYR A 341 16.41 6.77 12.42
N PHE A 342 17.17 7.26 11.45
CA PHE A 342 18.58 6.90 11.24
C PHE A 342 19.54 7.61 12.17
#